data_AF-A0A0G1T8T0-F1
#
_entry.id   AF-A0A0G1T8T0-F1
#
_cell.length_a   1.000
_cell.length_b   1.000
_cell.length_c   1.000
_cell.angle_alpha   90.00
_cell.angle_beta   90.00
_cell.angle_gamma   90.00
#
_symmetry.space_group_name_H-M   'P 1'
#
loop_
_entity.id
_entity.type
_entity.pdbx_description
1 polymer ?
#
loop_
_entity_poly.entity_id
_entity_poly.type
_entity_poly.pdbx_seq_one_letter_code
_entity_poly.pdbx_strand_id
1 'polypeptide(L)'
;MMENTFEQNSPKQEPVQGRIEQLKEKIYSSANTRVKLFEMSVEFAKKLQTKYPDCERYKCFHQLVGSTPPENTIEGDFTGDDSVERFLKTVADEAGIGN
;
A
#
# COMPACT_ATOMS: atom_id res chain seq x y z
N MET A 1 -1.71 1.48 47.50
CA MET A 1 -0.96 1.52 46.23
C MET A 1 -1.00 0.14 45.64
N MET A 2 -1.84 -0.08 44.63
CA MET A 2 -1.77 -1.26 43.76
C MET A 2 -2.20 -0.77 42.37
N GLU A 3 -1.23 -0.35 41.56
CA GLU A 3 -1.46 -0.08 40.14
C GLU A 3 -1.50 -1.43 39.42
N ASN A 4 -2.71 -1.84 39.01
CA ASN A 4 -2.91 -2.96 38.11
C ASN A 4 -2.68 -2.47 36.68
N THR A 5 -1.47 -2.67 36.17
CA THR A 5 -1.15 -2.41 34.76
C THR A 5 -1.63 -3.61 33.93
N PHE A 6 -2.85 -3.53 33.40
CA PHE A 6 -3.26 -4.38 32.29
C PHE A 6 -2.56 -3.88 31.03
N GLU A 7 -1.37 -4.43 30.74
CA GLU A 7 -0.78 -4.33 29.41
C GLU A 7 -1.68 -5.10 28.44
N GLN A 8 -2.53 -4.35 27.74
CA GLN A 8 -3.27 -4.85 26.60
C GLN A 8 -2.27 -5.19 25.49
N ASN A 9 -1.96 -6.48 25.35
CA ASN A 9 -1.35 -7.04 24.15
C ASN A 9 -2.34 -6.91 22.98
N SER A 10 -2.47 -5.71 22.44
CA SER A 10 -3.07 -5.49 21.13
C SER A 10 -2.18 -6.17 20.08
N PRO A 11 -2.73 -6.96 19.14
CA PRO A 11 -1.94 -7.47 18.02
C PRO A 11 -1.25 -6.29 17.35
N LYS A 12 0.09 -6.31 17.27
CA LYS A 12 0.84 -5.29 16.53
C LYS A 12 0.36 -5.33 15.09
N GLN A 13 -0.58 -4.45 14.73
CA GLN A 13 -1.05 -4.34 13.36
C GLN A 13 0.16 -3.99 12.50
N GLU A 14 0.39 -4.80 11.47
CA GLU A 14 1.51 -4.59 10.56
C GLU A 14 1.40 -3.21 9.90
N PRO A 15 2.49 -2.44 9.77
CA PRO A 15 2.47 -1.15 9.10
C PRO A 15 1.87 -1.28 7.68
N VAL A 16 1.13 -0.27 7.23
CA VAL A 16 0.45 -0.30 5.92
C VAL A 16 1.43 -0.58 4.77
N GLN A 17 2.68 -0.12 4.89
CA GLN A 17 3.74 -0.35 3.94
C GLN A 17 4.14 -1.82 3.84
N GLY A 18 4.14 -2.55 4.97
CA GLY A 18 4.41 -3.98 5.00
C GLY A 18 3.30 -4.76 4.29
N ARG A 19 2.04 -4.38 4.52
CA ARG A 19 0.88 -4.98 3.85
C ARG A 19 0.88 -4.71 2.34
N ILE A 20 1.24 -3.49 1.92
CA ILE A 20 1.40 -3.10 0.52
C ILE A 20 2.48 -3.96 -0.16
N GLU A 21 3.62 -4.18 0.51
CA GLU A 21 4.70 -4.98 -0.06
C GLU A 21 4.27 -6.44 -0.23
N GLN A 22 3.64 -7.03 0.78
CA GLN A 22 3.11 -8.40 0.69
C GLN A 22 2.09 -8.55 -0.45
N LEU A 23 1.18 -7.58 -0.63
CA LEU A 23 0.21 -7.59 -1.73
C LEU A 23 0.93 -7.56 -3.08
N LYS A 24 1.95 -6.71 -3.24
CA LYS A 24 2.74 -6.65 -4.47
C LYS A 24 3.44 -7.97 -4.75
N GLU A 25 4.11 -8.57 -3.76
CA GLU A 25 4.77 -9.86 -3.90
C GLU A 25 3.79 -10.96 -4.35
N LYS A 26 2.62 -11.03 -3.72
CA LYS A 26 1.54 -11.96 -4.11
C LYS A 26 1.13 -11.72 -5.57
N ILE A 27 0.88 -10.47 -5.97
CA ILE A 27 0.47 -10.14 -7.34
C ILE A 27 1.57 -10.45 -8.36
N TYR A 28 2.84 -10.20 -8.03
CA TYR A 28 3.97 -10.43 -8.93
C TYR A 28 4.35 -11.90 -9.13
N SER A 29 3.86 -12.80 -8.26
CA SER A 29 4.07 -14.24 -8.38
C SER A 29 3.40 -14.86 -9.63
N SER A 30 2.43 -14.15 -10.24
CA SER A 30 1.81 -14.52 -11.52
C SER A 30 2.31 -13.59 -12.66
N ALA A 31 2.71 -14.20 -13.78
CA ALA A 31 3.31 -13.46 -14.90
C ALA A 31 2.29 -12.55 -15.61
N ASN A 32 1.05 -13.02 -15.78
CA ASN A 32 -0.01 -12.28 -16.45
C ASN A 32 -0.53 -11.09 -15.61
N THR A 33 -0.45 -11.18 -14.29
CA THR A 33 -0.90 -10.12 -13.38
C THR A 33 0.13 -9.01 -13.22
N ARG A 34 1.42 -9.29 -13.47
CA ARG A 34 2.50 -8.28 -13.40
C ARG A 34 2.31 -7.15 -14.42
N VAL A 35 2.00 -7.48 -15.67
CA VAL A 35 1.79 -6.49 -16.73
C VAL A 35 0.54 -5.66 -16.44
N LYS A 36 -0.58 -6.32 -16.09
CA LYS A 36 -1.83 -5.65 -15.71
C LYS A 36 -1.64 -4.71 -14.51
N LEU A 37 -0.93 -5.17 -13.47
CA LEU A 37 -0.63 -4.35 -12.30
C LEU A 37 0.18 -3.11 -12.68
N PHE A 38 1.18 -3.24 -13.55
CA PHE A 38 1.98 -2.10 -14.00
C PHE A 38 1.12 -1.05 -14.71
N GLU A 39 0.30 -1.46 -15.67
CA GLU A 39 -0.60 -0.55 -16.40
C GLU A 39 -1.58 0.16 -15.45
N MET A 40 -2.25 -0.60 -14.57
CA MET A 40 -3.19 -0.04 -13.59
C MET A 40 -2.50 0.88 -12.59
N SER A 41 -1.27 0.57 -12.17
CA SER A 41 -0.50 1.38 -11.22
C SER A 41 -0.11 2.72 -11.83
N VAL A 42 0.22 2.77 -13.13
CA VAL A 42 0.52 4.03 -13.84
C VAL A 42 -0.71 4.94 -13.87
N GLU A 43 -1.89 4.39 -14.17
CA GLU A 43 -3.14 5.17 -14.19
C GLU A 43 -3.51 5.67 -12.79
N PHE A 44 -3.41 4.80 -11.78
CA PHE A 44 -3.69 5.16 -10.40
C PHE A 44 -2.71 6.23 -9.88
N ALA A 45 -1.42 6.11 -10.20
CA ALA A 45 -0.41 7.10 -9.84
C ALA A 45 -0.69 8.48 -10.47
N LYS A 46 -1.11 8.53 -11.74
CA LYS A 46 -1.51 9.79 -12.40
C LYS A 46 -2.72 10.44 -11.72
N LYS A 47 -3.70 9.64 -11.29
CA LYS A 47 -4.86 10.12 -10.51
C LYS A 47 -4.39 10.73 -9.18
N LEU A 48 -3.49 10.05 -8.47
CA LEU A 48 -2.92 10.56 -7.22
C LEU A 48 -2.15 11.86 -7.43
N GLN A 49 -1.28 11.94 -8.44
CA GLN A 49 -0.52 13.16 -8.77
C GLN A 49 -1.44 14.35 -9.10
N THR A 50 -2.56 14.09 -9.77
CA THR A 50 -3.54 15.14 -10.12
C THR A 50 -4.27 15.67 -8.87
N LYS A 51 -4.57 14.80 -7.91
CA LYS A 51 -5.36 15.15 -6.71
C LYS A 51 -4.52 15.62 -5.53
N TYR A 52 -3.33 15.05 -5.37
CA TYR A 52 -2.40 15.27 -4.27
C TYR A 52 -1.03 15.69 -4.85
N PRO A 53 -0.78 17.00 -4.97
CA PRO A 53 0.50 17.51 -5.50
C PRO A 53 1.73 17.06 -4.71
N ASP A 54 1.54 16.62 -3.46
CA ASP A 54 2.57 16.14 -2.55
C ASP A 54 2.59 14.61 -2.41
N CYS A 55 1.93 13.86 -3.31
CA CYS A 55 1.90 12.40 -3.26
C CYS A 55 3.28 11.74 -3.25
N GLU A 56 4.29 12.37 -3.86
CA GLU A 56 5.70 11.93 -3.85
C GLU A 56 6.35 12.01 -2.46
N ARG A 57 5.67 12.57 -1.45
CA ARG A 57 6.13 12.48 -0.06
C ARG A 57 5.70 11.18 0.60
N TYR A 58 4.75 10.43 0.04
CA TYR A 58 4.21 9.22 0.64
C TYR A 58 4.98 7.98 0.20
N LYS A 59 5.38 7.16 1.16
CA LYS A 59 6.10 5.92 0.86
C LYS A 59 5.27 4.92 0.05
N CYS A 60 3.96 4.87 0.27
CA CYS A 60 3.06 4.00 -0.50
C CYS A 60 3.01 4.39 -1.98
N PHE A 61 3.15 5.67 -2.32
CA PHE A 61 3.24 6.14 -3.71
C PHE A 61 4.51 5.59 -4.38
N HIS A 62 5.66 5.65 -3.70
CA HIS A 62 6.90 5.06 -4.21
C HIS A 62 6.79 3.55 -4.38
N GLN A 63 6.16 2.85 -3.43
CA GLN A 63 5.90 1.41 -3.55
C GLN A 63 5.00 1.09 -4.75
N LEU A 64 4.00 1.92 -5.04
CA LEU A 64 3.09 1.76 -6.19
C LEU A 64 3.84 1.92 -7.52
N VAL A 65 4.64 2.98 -7.69
CA VAL A 65 5.32 3.26 -8.97
C VAL A 65 6.65 2.53 -9.11
N GLY A 66 7.12 1.83 -8.07
CA GLY A 66 8.39 1.11 -8.06
C GLY A 66 9.61 2.03 -8.00
N SER A 67 9.52 3.15 -7.28
CA SER A 67 10.64 4.07 -7.07
C SER A 67 11.17 4.00 -5.63
N THR A 68 12.35 4.60 -5.41
CA THR A 68 12.96 4.68 -4.08
C THR A 68 12.42 5.89 -3.31
N PRO A 69 11.83 5.70 -2.11
CA PRO A 69 11.35 6.82 -1.30
C PRO A 69 12.51 7.66 -0.73
N PRO A 70 12.36 8.99 -0.59
CA PRO A 70 13.30 9.82 0.17
C PRO A 70 13.30 9.50 1.68
N GLU A 71 14.36 9.91 2.38
CA GLU A 71 14.56 9.60 3.81
C GLU A 71 13.44 10.15 4.72
N ASN A 72 12.81 11.26 4.34
CA ASN A 72 11.76 11.93 5.10
C ASN A 72 10.34 11.68 4.56
N THR A 73 10.08 10.45 4.10
CA THR A 73 8.76 10.07 3.61
C THR A 73 7.70 9.98 4.70
N ILE A 74 6.47 10.26 4.31
CA ILE A 74 5.26 10.07 5.11
C ILE A 74 4.95 8.58 5.12
N GLU A 75 5.05 8.00 6.32
CA GLU A 75 4.61 6.65 6.63
C GLU A 75 3.09 6.67 6.82
N GLY A 76 2.35 6.52 5.71
CA GLY A 76 0.90 6.44 5.71
C GLY A 76 0.37 5.99 4.36
N ASP A 77 -0.95 5.95 4.23
CA ASP A 77 -1.65 5.73 2.97
C ASP A 77 -2.68 6.83 2.75
N PHE A 78 -3.13 7.00 1.51
CA PHE A 78 -4.22 7.91 1.17
C PHE A 78 -5.56 7.35 1.68
N THR A 79 -6.58 8.21 1.76
CA THR A 79 -7.89 7.84 2.30
C THR A 79 -8.87 7.40 1.22
N GLY A 80 -9.84 6.58 1.59
CA GLY A 80 -10.95 6.20 0.70
C GLY A 80 -10.50 5.42 -0.54
N ASP A 81 -10.89 5.88 -1.72
CA ASP A 81 -10.61 5.22 -3.00
C ASP A 81 -9.23 5.57 -3.57
N ASP A 82 -8.47 6.39 -2.86
CA ASP A 82 -7.10 6.76 -3.22
C ASP A 82 -6.06 5.92 -2.45
N SER A 83 -6.51 5.10 -1.49
CA SER A 83 -5.65 4.17 -0.74
C SER A 83 -4.95 3.19 -1.69
N VAL A 84 -3.62 3.16 -1.64
CA VAL A 84 -2.80 2.21 -2.39
C VAL A 84 -3.04 0.79 -1.89
N GLU A 85 -3.22 0.59 -0.58
CA GLU A 85 -3.54 -0.72 -0.03
C GLU A 85 -4.87 -1.24 -0.59
N ARG A 86 -5.93 -0.42 -0.59
CA ARG A 86 -7.24 -0.83 -1.14
C ARG A 86 -7.16 -1.09 -2.64
N PHE A 87 -6.46 -0.25 -3.38
CA PHE A 87 -6.22 -0.47 -4.81
C PHE A 87 -5.58 -1.84 -5.07
N LEU A 88 -4.49 -2.17 -4.37
CA LEU A 88 -3.80 -3.45 -4.56
C LEU A 88 -4.65 -4.65 -4.15
N LYS A 89 -5.49 -4.52 -3.10
CA LYS A 89 -6.46 -5.56 -2.72
C LYS A 89 -7.46 -5.82 -3.85
N THR A 90 -8.03 -4.78 -4.45
CA THR A 90 -8.93 -4.92 -5.59
C THR A 90 -8.24 -5.63 -6.76
N VAL A 91 -6.99 -5.26 -7.06
CA VAL A 91 -6.22 -5.93 -8.13
C VAL A 91 -5.99 -7.41 -7.80
N ALA A 92 -5.65 -7.75 -6.56
CA ALA A 92 -5.47 -9.12 -6.12
C ALA A 92 -6.78 -9.94 -6.22
N ASP A 93 -7.89 -9.37 -5.75
CA ASP A 93 -9.21 -10.01 -5.80
C ASP A 93 -9.66 -10.25 -7.25
N GLU A 94 -9.50 -9.28 -8.14
CA GLU A 94 -9.77 -9.42 -9.58
C GLU A 94 -8.90 -10.49 -10.25
N ALA A 95 -7.68 -10.67 -9.75
CA ALA A 95 -6.75 -11.68 -10.22
C ALA A 95 -7.02 -13.08 -9.62
N GLY A 96 -8.00 -13.22 -8.72
CA GLY A 96 -8.26 -14.45 -7.99
C GLY A 96 -7.16 -14.80 -6.98
N ILE A 97 -6.32 -13.83 -6.61
CA ILE A 97 -5.27 -13.98 -5.61
C ILE A 97 -5.91 -13.69 -4.26
N GLY A 98 -6.41 -14.74 -3.61
CA GLY A 98 -7.06 -14.63 -2.30
C GLY A 98 -6.18 -13.92 -1.26
N ASN A 99 -6.83 -13.12 -0.41
CA ASN A 99 -6.19 -12.44 0.73
C ASN A 99 -5.71 -13.44 1.79
#